data_AF-A0A831XN55-F1
#
_entry.id   AF-A0A831XN55-F1
#
_cell.length_a   1.000
_cell.length_b   1.000
_cell.length_c   1.000
_cell.angle_alpha   90.00
_cell.angle_beta   90.00
_cell.angle_gamma   90.00
#
_symmetry.space_group_name_H-M   'P 1'
#
loop_
_entity.id
_entity.type
_entity.pdbx_description
1 polymer ?
#
loop_
_entity_poly.entity_id
_entity_poly.type
_entity_poly.pdbx_seq_one_letter_code
_entity_poly.pdbx_strand_id
1 'polypeptide(L)'
;MRALMLLLSALILLNGWSQSLQAGAAANKITPSKQVYLAGYSPNRPNTGGVHDDIWVRALVLQVGNERIAIAVCDLLGLLRDDVQKIRQKVQSVPANRVIVACTHVHSAPDTIGLWGPPGRSGRDEEYVNFVIETVAKTIDEAARKLQPATIGFAKTKIEGVAYNYRVKEILDTEASILQVRSKADGKPIATLTNFACHPEVLNNDQLTADFPHWFYQVVESRGGGVAIFVNGALGGMVSPAADPNSTAPKGRDWARAERYGTIIANKTLEALANAQFTDSVTLEHFSTTYTVPLENEQFKMALAAGIIPKGPSLENDKITTESHLIRIGSAVMFTMPGEVLPNIGILLKNMMAPYGDPVFLIGLGNDELGYILSPPDYYLELYSYERSMSVGSMIGHAMVQAARELLTRMTPLAKGGSGGMVAEVEKQLQDYLKRFRPERAGQLKVTYRFALNDAGDFYLRIAEGKATISRDGSPSEAQVTIKAKAQVLLDVLTGKRNALDAYNLGEIVVEGDIGLAQYLLYVFE
;
A
#
# COMPACT_ATOMS: atom_id res chain seq x y z
N MET A 1 -25.08 -46.61 -34.06
CA MET A 1 -25.74 -46.23 -32.79
C MET A 1 -24.92 -46.47 -31.51
N ARG A 2 -23.63 -46.87 -31.55
CA ARG A 2 -22.80 -47.04 -30.33
C ARG A 2 -21.63 -46.05 -30.18
N ALA A 3 -21.35 -45.23 -31.19
CA ALA A 3 -20.29 -44.21 -31.13
C ALA A 3 -20.79 -42.81 -30.70
N LEU A 4 -22.11 -42.60 -30.64
CA LEU A 4 -22.70 -41.30 -30.31
C LEU A 4 -23.09 -41.14 -28.82
N MET A 5 -22.99 -42.22 -28.03
CA MET A 5 -23.30 -42.20 -26.58
C MET A 5 -22.06 -41.99 -25.69
N LEU A 6 -20.85 -42.00 -26.25
CA LEU A 6 -19.61 -41.74 -25.50
C LEU A 6 -19.18 -40.27 -25.53
N LEU A 7 -19.83 -39.44 -26.35
CA LEU A 7 -19.60 -37.99 -26.42
C LEU A 7 -20.54 -37.17 -25.53
N LEU A 8 -21.56 -37.78 -24.91
CA LEU A 8 -22.47 -37.10 -23.97
C LEU A 8 -22.12 -37.31 -22.49
N SER A 9 -21.14 -38.16 -22.16
CA SER A 9 -20.69 -38.39 -20.78
C SER A 9 -19.39 -37.66 -20.41
N ALA A 10 -18.85 -36.84 -21.32
CA ALA A 10 -17.66 -36.01 -21.09
C ALA A 10 -17.97 -34.50 -20.93
N LEU A 11 -19.26 -34.11 -20.90
CA LEU A 11 -19.67 -32.87 -20.22
C LEU A 11 -19.77 -33.13 -18.70
N ILE A 12 -18.68 -33.63 -18.11
CA ILE A 12 -18.45 -33.43 -16.68
C ILE A 12 -18.17 -31.94 -16.56
N LEU A 13 -19.20 -31.21 -16.15
CA LEU A 13 -19.15 -30.03 -15.29
C LEU A 13 -17.70 -29.57 -15.00
N LEU A 14 -17.07 -28.90 -15.96
CA LEU A 14 -16.15 -27.81 -15.64
C LEU A 14 -17.02 -26.65 -15.17
N ASN A 15 -17.75 -26.85 -14.07
CA ASN A 15 -17.95 -25.75 -13.16
C ASN A 15 -16.53 -25.33 -12.82
N GLY A 16 -16.05 -24.26 -13.46
CA GLY A 16 -14.92 -23.54 -12.91
C GLY A 16 -15.31 -23.26 -11.46
N TRP A 17 -14.71 -23.99 -10.52
CA TRP A 17 -14.79 -23.66 -9.12
C TRP A 17 -14.09 -22.32 -9.04
N SER A 18 -14.82 -21.23 -9.29
CA SER A 18 -14.39 -19.90 -8.88
C SER A 18 -14.07 -20.07 -7.41
N GLN A 19 -12.78 -20.01 -7.06
CA GLN A 19 -12.32 -20.19 -5.69
C GLN A 19 -12.86 -18.99 -4.91
N SER A 20 -14.05 -19.17 -4.35
CA SER A 20 -14.78 -18.08 -3.71
C SER A 20 -13.95 -17.54 -2.56
N LEU A 21 -13.69 -16.24 -2.57
CA LEU A 21 -13.06 -15.55 -1.46
C LEU A 21 -13.81 -15.85 -0.16
N GLN A 22 -13.06 -16.14 0.90
CA GLN A 22 -13.56 -16.13 2.26
C GLN A 22 -12.79 -15.10 3.09
N ALA A 23 -13.48 -14.49 4.04
CA ALA A 23 -12.88 -13.54 4.97
C ALA A 23 -13.41 -13.77 6.38
N GLY A 24 -12.55 -13.53 7.36
CA GLY A 24 -12.89 -13.57 8.77
C GLY A 24 -12.04 -12.56 9.52
N ALA A 25 -12.58 -11.97 10.57
CA ALA A 25 -11.91 -10.94 11.34
C ALA A 25 -12.18 -11.07 12.83
N ALA A 26 -11.24 -10.58 13.63
CA ALA A 26 -11.33 -10.57 15.09
C ALA A 26 -10.54 -9.38 15.65
N ALA A 27 -10.93 -8.94 16.84
CA ALA A 27 -10.20 -7.94 17.61
C ALA A 27 -10.17 -8.39 19.07
N ASN A 28 -9.00 -8.33 19.71
CA ASN A 28 -8.83 -8.62 21.12
C ASN A 28 -7.99 -7.53 21.77
N LYS A 29 -8.27 -7.30 23.06
CA LYS A 29 -7.53 -6.32 23.86
C LYS A 29 -6.14 -6.86 24.16
N ILE A 30 -5.15 -5.99 24.00
CA ILE A 30 -3.80 -6.17 24.50
C ILE A 30 -3.48 -5.12 25.58
N THR A 31 -4.49 -4.49 26.19
CA THR A 31 -4.30 -3.58 27.34
C THR A 31 -3.60 -4.31 28.50
N PRO A 32 -2.50 -3.77 29.06
CA PRO A 32 -1.80 -4.39 30.20
C PRO A 32 -2.66 -4.35 31.47
N SER A 33 -2.52 -5.38 32.31
CA SER A 33 -3.20 -5.49 33.60
C SER A 33 -2.47 -4.79 34.76
N LYS A 34 -1.25 -4.30 34.52
CA LYS A 34 -0.39 -3.62 35.49
C LYS A 34 0.20 -2.34 34.88
N GLN A 35 0.81 -1.53 35.73
CA GLN A 35 1.54 -0.35 35.29
C GLN A 35 2.74 -0.74 34.40
N VAL A 36 2.96 0.03 33.34
CA VAL A 36 3.99 -0.15 32.32
C VAL A 36 4.57 1.21 31.92
N TYR A 37 5.66 1.20 31.15
CA TYR A 37 6.22 2.40 30.53
C TYR A 37 5.63 2.62 29.13
N LEU A 38 5.30 3.87 28.80
CA LEU A 38 4.82 4.28 27.49
C LEU A 38 5.99 4.52 26.52
N ALA A 39 5.90 3.99 25.31
CA ALA A 39 6.91 4.16 24.26
C ALA A 39 6.83 5.52 23.54
N GLY A 40 7.88 5.90 22.80
CA GLY A 40 7.88 7.03 21.85
C GLY A 40 8.51 8.32 22.39
N TYR A 41 7.72 9.22 22.97
CA TYR A 41 8.14 10.63 23.18
C TYR A 41 9.39 10.86 24.03
N SER A 42 9.48 10.22 25.20
CA SER A 42 10.61 10.37 26.12
C SER A 42 10.71 9.15 27.02
N PRO A 43 11.92 8.81 27.52
CA PRO A 43 12.08 7.68 28.43
C PRO A 43 11.39 7.92 29.77
N ASN A 44 11.22 6.84 30.53
CA ASN A 44 10.72 6.85 31.90
C ASN A 44 9.31 7.48 32.05
N ARG A 45 8.39 7.14 31.15
CA ARG A 45 6.98 7.55 31.20
C ARG A 45 6.08 6.43 31.73
N PRO A 46 5.92 6.24 33.05
CA PRO A 46 4.94 5.28 33.56
C PRO A 46 3.51 5.75 33.25
N ASN A 47 2.61 4.83 32.92
CA ASN A 47 1.20 5.13 32.60
C ASN A 47 0.35 5.45 33.85
N THR A 48 0.81 6.40 34.67
CA THR A 48 0.18 6.80 35.95
C THR A 48 -1.23 7.38 35.79
N GLY A 49 -1.57 7.87 34.59
CA GLY A 49 -2.92 8.34 34.27
C GLY A 49 -3.94 7.21 34.05
N GLY A 50 -3.50 5.94 34.02
CA GLY A 50 -4.34 4.77 33.83
C GLY A 50 -4.59 4.43 32.35
N VAL A 51 -5.79 3.93 32.07
CA VAL A 51 -6.25 3.54 30.72
C VAL A 51 -7.39 4.46 30.33
N HIS A 52 -7.23 5.24 29.26
CA HIS A 52 -8.33 6.01 28.67
C HIS A 52 -9.20 5.10 27.81
N ASP A 53 -8.56 4.37 26.89
CA ASP A 53 -9.18 3.39 26.03
C ASP A 53 -8.29 2.16 25.85
N ASP A 54 -8.92 1.06 25.46
CA ASP A 54 -8.23 -0.21 25.26
C ASP A 54 -7.25 -0.14 24.09
N ILE A 55 -6.14 -0.85 24.26
CA ILE A 55 -5.14 -1.11 23.23
C ILE A 55 -5.51 -2.44 22.57
N TRP A 56 -5.49 -2.52 21.24
CA TRP A 56 -6.00 -3.69 20.51
C TRP A 56 -4.94 -4.39 19.66
N VAL A 57 -5.16 -5.69 19.43
CA VAL A 57 -4.79 -6.33 18.17
C VAL A 57 -6.06 -6.54 17.35
N ARG A 58 -6.03 -6.16 16.07
CA ARG A 58 -7.13 -6.32 15.12
C ARG A 58 -6.63 -7.09 13.90
N ALA A 59 -7.26 -8.23 13.60
CA ALA A 59 -6.80 -9.14 12.56
C ALA A 59 -7.87 -9.39 11.49
N LEU A 60 -7.40 -9.46 10.25
CA LEU A 60 -8.14 -9.91 9.07
C LEU A 60 -7.44 -11.13 8.48
N VAL A 61 -8.20 -12.20 8.26
CA VAL A 61 -7.75 -13.40 7.53
C VAL A 61 -8.54 -13.48 6.23
N LEU A 62 -7.82 -13.61 5.12
CA LEU A 62 -8.37 -13.83 3.79
C LEU A 62 -7.99 -15.23 3.32
N GLN A 63 -8.92 -15.92 2.68
CA GLN A 63 -8.69 -17.21 2.05
C GLN A 63 -9.18 -17.18 0.60
N VAL A 64 -8.29 -17.52 -0.34
CA VAL A 64 -8.60 -17.72 -1.76
C VAL A 64 -8.22 -19.15 -2.12
N GLY A 65 -9.21 -20.00 -2.35
CA GLY A 65 -9.00 -21.44 -2.51
C GLY A 65 -8.44 -22.05 -1.22
N ASN A 66 -7.24 -22.64 -1.31
CA ASN A 66 -6.52 -23.21 -0.16
C ASN A 66 -5.50 -22.23 0.44
N GLU A 67 -5.30 -21.07 -0.20
CA GLU A 67 -4.29 -20.10 0.17
C GLU A 67 -4.85 -19.13 1.22
N ARG A 68 -4.22 -19.06 2.39
CA ARG A 68 -4.55 -18.11 3.47
C ARG A 68 -3.49 -17.07 3.67
N ILE A 69 -3.91 -15.86 4.04
CA ILE A 69 -3.05 -14.78 4.51
C ILE A 69 -3.72 -14.05 5.67
N ALA A 70 -2.92 -13.66 6.67
CA ALA A 70 -3.37 -12.88 7.81
C ALA A 70 -2.67 -11.54 7.86
N ILE A 71 -3.42 -10.49 8.17
CA ILE A 71 -2.90 -9.16 8.53
C ILE A 71 -3.42 -8.84 9.92
N ALA A 72 -2.53 -8.76 10.90
CA ALA A 72 -2.82 -8.34 12.26
C ALA A 72 -2.14 -7.00 12.54
N VAL A 73 -2.88 -6.04 13.07
CA VAL A 73 -2.34 -4.73 13.43
C VAL A 73 -2.52 -4.49 14.92
N CYS A 74 -1.44 -4.13 15.60
CA CYS A 74 -1.41 -3.88 17.02
C CYS A 74 -1.33 -2.37 17.32
N ASP A 75 -2.06 -1.91 18.33
CA ASP A 75 -1.94 -0.56 18.88
C ASP A 75 -0.66 -0.46 19.74
N LEU A 76 0.50 -0.57 19.11
CA LEU A 76 1.80 -0.51 19.75
C LEU A 76 2.71 0.44 18.97
N LEU A 77 3.85 0.81 19.57
CA LEU A 77 4.91 1.50 18.84
C LEU A 77 5.44 0.61 17.71
N GLY A 78 5.82 -0.62 18.04
CA GLY A 78 6.39 -1.57 17.09
C GLY A 78 6.55 -2.95 17.72
N LEU A 79 6.89 -3.94 16.91
CA LEU A 79 7.29 -5.26 17.38
C LEU A 79 8.56 -5.67 16.66
N LEU A 80 9.54 -6.17 17.41
CA LEU A 80 10.77 -6.70 16.83
C LEU A 80 10.47 -7.98 16.05
N ARG A 81 11.21 -8.21 14.98
CA ARG A 81 11.04 -9.40 14.12
C ARG A 81 11.02 -10.72 14.90
N ASP A 82 11.84 -10.84 15.93
CA ASP A 82 11.90 -12.07 16.73
C ASP A 82 10.60 -12.33 17.52
N ASP A 83 9.89 -11.28 17.93
CA ASP A 83 8.56 -11.43 18.53
C ASP A 83 7.51 -11.79 17.47
N VAL A 84 7.62 -11.24 16.26
CA VAL A 84 6.79 -11.64 15.12
C VAL A 84 7.02 -13.11 14.73
N GLN A 85 8.26 -13.62 14.79
CA GLN A 85 8.51 -15.05 14.57
C GLN A 85 7.87 -15.93 15.67
N LYS A 86 7.89 -15.50 16.93
CA LYS A 86 7.20 -16.23 18.02
C LYS A 86 5.68 -16.25 17.80
N ILE A 87 5.08 -15.16 17.32
CA ILE A 87 3.67 -15.11 16.91
C ILE A 87 3.41 -16.15 15.80
N ARG A 88 4.24 -16.14 14.75
CA ARG A 88 4.13 -17.05 13.61
C ARG A 88 4.22 -18.53 13.99
N GLN A 89 5.05 -18.87 14.98
CA GLN A 89 5.16 -20.23 15.51
C GLN A 89 3.90 -20.69 16.26
N LYS A 90 3.11 -19.76 16.80
CA LYS A 90 1.91 -20.05 17.58
C LYS A 90 0.63 -20.09 16.76
N VAL A 91 0.58 -19.35 15.64
CA VAL A 91 -0.57 -19.37 14.72
C VAL A 91 -0.68 -20.75 14.07
N GLN A 92 -1.86 -21.35 14.16
CA GLN A 92 -2.12 -22.68 13.59
C GLN A 92 -2.90 -22.62 12.28
N SER A 93 -3.66 -21.54 12.07
CA SER A 93 -4.65 -21.46 11.00
C SER A 93 -4.11 -20.93 9.66
N VAL A 94 -2.93 -20.28 9.66
CA VAL A 94 -2.33 -19.60 8.50
C VAL A 94 -0.85 -19.97 8.40
N PRO A 95 -0.31 -20.23 7.20
CA PRO A 95 1.12 -20.49 7.04
C PRO A 95 1.99 -19.37 7.64
N ALA A 96 3.07 -19.74 8.35
CA ALA A 96 3.92 -18.80 9.08
C ALA A 96 4.43 -17.63 8.22
N ASN A 97 4.85 -17.90 6.98
CA ASN A 97 5.32 -16.88 6.03
C ASN A 97 4.21 -15.99 5.44
N ARG A 98 2.96 -16.18 5.86
CA ARG A 98 1.77 -15.42 5.44
C ARG A 98 1.02 -14.79 6.60
N VAL A 99 1.66 -14.73 7.76
CA VAL A 99 1.21 -13.92 8.89
C VAL A 99 1.98 -12.62 8.85
N ILE A 100 1.28 -11.55 8.47
CA ILE A 100 1.76 -10.17 8.52
C ILE A 100 1.33 -9.59 9.86
N VAL A 101 2.28 -9.05 10.62
CA VAL A 101 2.00 -8.33 11.87
C VAL A 101 2.51 -6.90 11.69
N ALA A 102 1.68 -5.90 11.90
CA ALA A 102 2.05 -4.50 11.84
C ALA A 102 1.67 -3.76 13.13
N CYS A 103 2.17 -2.54 13.30
CA CYS A 103 1.81 -1.69 14.43
C CYS A 103 1.28 -0.33 13.95
N THR A 104 0.40 0.28 14.74
CA THR A 104 -0.08 1.64 14.47
C THR A 104 0.97 2.70 14.79
N HIS A 105 2.05 2.35 15.48
CA HIS A 105 3.09 3.26 15.92
C HIS A 105 2.60 4.32 16.91
N VAL A 106 1.69 3.94 17.81
CA VAL A 106 1.14 4.85 18.83
C VAL A 106 2.13 5.08 19.99
N HIS A 107 2.29 6.35 20.40
CA HIS A 107 3.25 6.80 21.43
C HIS A 107 2.68 6.83 22.86
N SER A 108 1.51 6.20 23.04
CA SER A 108 0.77 6.09 24.29
C SER A 108 0.31 4.64 24.55
N ALA A 109 1.14 3.69 24.10
CA ALA A 109 1.02 2.26 24.37
C ALA A 109 2.29 1.72 25.07
N PRO A 110 2.25 0.50 25.64
CA PRO A 110 3.37 -0.03 26.41
C PRO A 110 4.63 -0.23 25.56
N ASP A 111 5.80 -0.02 26.16
CA ASP A 111 7.09 -0.24 25.52
C ASP A 111 7.32 -1.72 25.22
N THR A 112 7.39 -2.03 23.93
CA THR A 112 7.68 -3.36 23.38
C THR A 112 9.04 -3.43 22.71
N ILE A 113 9.85 -2.37 22.72
CA ILE A 113 11.20 -2.36 22.14
C ILE A 113 12.25 -2.35 23.26
N GLY A 114 12.02 -1.54 24.29
CA GLY A 114 12.82 -1.45 25.51
C GLY A 114 13.50 -0.09 25.74
N LEU A 115 13.49 0.80 24.74
CA LEU A 115 14.21 2.07 24.79
C LEU A 115 13.62 3.13 25.73
N TRP A 116 12.40 2.93 26.25
CA TRP A 116 11.65 3.97 26.98
C TRP A 116 11.54 3.72 28.49
N GLY A 117 12.41 2.87 29.04
CA GLY A 117 12.50 2.63 30.46
C GLY A 117 13.21 3.74 31.25
N PRO A 118 13.35 3.54 32.58
CA PRO A 118 14.22 4.38 33.42
C PRO A 118 15.67 4.36 32.92
N PRO A 119 16.51 5.37 33.28
CA PRO A 119 17.90 5.40 32.89
C PRO A 119 18.64 4.08 33.14
N GLY A 120 19.24 3.51 32.10
CA GLY A 120 19.99 2.25 32.14
C GLY A 120 19.16 0.98 32.28
N ARG A 121 17.82 1.06 32.15
CA ARG A 121 16.91 -0.09 32.26
C ARG A 121 15.95 -0.13 31.09
N SER A 122 15.60 -1.35 30.67
CA SER A 122 14.57 -1.54 29.65
C SER A 122 13.20 -1.07 30.15
N GLY A 123 12.43 -0.39 29.29
CA GLY A 123 11.01 -0.11 29.52
C GLY A 123 10.12 -1.30 29.18
N ARG A 124 10.69 -2.29 28.47
CA ARG A 124 10.01 -3.49 28.01
C ARG A 124 9.75 -4.47 29.14
N ASP A 125 8.50 -4.91 29.22
CA ASP A 125 8.05 -5.93 30.17
C ASP A 125 7.81 -7.25 29.42
N GLU A 126 8.64 -8.26 29.70
CA GLU A 126 8.55 -9.55 28.99
C GLU A 126 7.27 -10.34 29.29
N GLU A 127 6.64 -10.16 30.46
CA GLU A 127 5.34 -10.79 30.73
C GLU A 127 4.28 -10.17 29.82
N TYR A 128 4.32 -8.85 29.65
CA TYR A 128 3.44 -8.14 28.74
C TYR A 128 3.68 -8.54 27.28
N VAL A 129 4.94 -8.58 26.83
CA VAL A 129 5.23 -8.95 25.43
C VAL A 129 4.83 -10.40 25.14
N ASN A 130 5.04 -11.33 26.07
CA ASN A 130 4.53 -12.69 25.91
C ASN A 130 3.00 -12.73 25.83
N PHE A 131 2.30 -11.94 26.65
CA PHE A 131 0.85 -11.80 26.56
C PHE A 131 0.40 -11.24 25.19
N VAL A 132 1.10 -10.24 24.64
CA VAL A 132 0.85 -9.72 23.29
C VAL A 132 1.05 -10.82 22.25
N ILE A 133 2.16 -11.55 22.29
CA ILE A 133 2.48 -12.64 21.36
C ILE A 133 1.35 -13.69 21.33
N GLU A 134 0.91 -14.17 22.49
CA GLU A 134 -0.18 -15.14 22.60
C GLU A 134 -1.50 -14.58 22.07
N THR A 135 -1.80 -13.33 22.41
CA THR A 135 -3.07 -12.68 22.04
C THR A 135 -3.14 -12.40 20.54
N VAL A 136 -2.04 -12.00 19.90
CA VAL A 136 -1.99 -11.80 18.44
C VAL A 136 -2.22 -13.13 17.73
N ALA A 137 -1.51 -14.20 18.13
CA ALA A 137 -1.68 -15.52 17.53
C ALA A 137 -3.12 -16.04 17.69
N LYS A 138 -3.68 -15.93 18.90
CA LYS A 138 -5.09 -16.27 19.19
C LYS A 138 -6.06 -15.47 18.32
N THR A 139 -5.83 -14.17 18.15
CA THR A 139 -6.72 -13.29 17.37
C THR A 139 -6.73 -13.67 15.90
N ILE A 140 -5.59 -14.06 15.34
CA ILE A 140 -5.49 -14.58 13.98
C ILE A 140 -6.27 -15.89 13.84
N ASP A 141 -6.09 -16.83 14.77
CA ASP A 141 -6.81 -18.11 14.75
C ASP A 141 -8.33 -17.94 14.97
N GLU A 142 -8.76 -16.94 15.76
CA GLU A 142 -10.17 -16.56 15.90
C GLU A 142 -10.74 -15.96 14.62
N ALA A 143 -10.00 -15.07 13.95
CA ALA A 143 -10.39 -14.53 12.65
C ALA A 143 -10.53 -15.65 11.62
N ALA A 144 -9.59 -16.61 11.60
CA ALA A 144 -9.66 -17.77 10.71
C ALA A 144 -10.85 -18.70 11.00
N ARG A 145 -11.21 -18.92 12.28
CA ARG A 145 -12.43 -19.67 12.64
C ARG A 145 -13.72 -19.00 12.20
N LYS A 146 -13.69 -17.68 11.96
CA LYS A 146 -14.82 -16.87 11.47
C LYS A 146 -14.83 -16.71 9.95
N LEU A 147 -13.98 -17.45 9.21
CA LEU A 147 -13.99 -17.42 7.76
C LEU A 147 -15.38 -17.79 7.22
N GLN A 148 -15.91 -16.91 6.39
CA GLN A 148 -17.18 -17.10 5.69
C GLN A 148 -17.06 -16.58 4.25
N PRO A 149 -17.87 -17.08 3.30
CA PRO A 149 -17.91 -16.56 1.93
C PRO A 149 -18.06 -15.04 1.91
N ALA A 150 -17.19 -14.36 1.17
CA ALA A 150 -17.07 -12.92 1.21
C ALA A 150 -16.86 -12.31 -0.18
N THR A 151 -17.22 -11.03 -0.31
CA THR A 151 -16.77 -10.16 -1.40
C THR A 151 -15.80 -9.13 -0.85
N ILE A 152 -14.89 -8.66 -1.68
CA ILE A 152 -13.89 -7.64 -1.35
C ILE A 152 -14.04 -6.45 -2.29
N GLY A 153 -13.94 -5.26 -1.71
CA GLY A 153 -13.94 -4.00 -2.43
C GLY A 153 -12.75 -3.15 -2.00
N PHE A 154 -12.25 -2.36 -2.94
CA PHE A 154 -11.12 -1.46 -2.74
C PHE A 154 -11.52 -0.04 -3.07
N ALA A 155 -10.93 0.91 -2.35
CA ALA A 155 -11.10 2.32 -2.61
C ALA A 155 -9.81 3.09 -2.28
N LYS A 156 -9.69 4.29 -2.84
CA LYS A 156 -8.68 5.26 -2.45
C LYS A 156 -9.29 6.64 -2.32
N THR A 157 -8.74 7.45 -1.44
CA THR A 157 -9.19 8.83 -1.22
C THR A 157 -8.07 9.68 -0.70
N LYS A 158 -8.18 11.01 -0.85
CA LYS A 158 -7.26 11.95 -0.23
C LYS A 158 -7.78 12.37 1.14
N ILE A 159 -6.91 12.34 2.14
CA ILE A 159 -7.15 12.85 3.49
C ILE A 159 -6.20 14.02 3.70
N GLU A 160 -6.74 15.23 3.59
CA GLU A 160 -6.00 16.48 3.77
C GLU A 160 -6.31 17.11 5.13
N GLY A 161 -5.37 17.92 5.65
CA GLY A 161 -5.55 18.63 6.92
C GLY A 161 -5.42 17.78 8.19
N VAL A 162 -5.13 16.48 8.05
CA VAL A 162 -4.90 15.56 9.18
C VAL A 162 -3.41 15.34 9.42
N ALA A 163 -2.63 15.02 8.38
CA ALA A 163 -1.20 14.74 8.48
C ALA A 163 -0.36 15.96 8.04
N TYR A 164 0.84 16.09 8.61
CA TYR A 164 1.83 17.10 8.27
C TYR A 164 3.24 16.49 8.31
N ASN A 165 4.06 16.75 7.29
CA ASN A 165 5.46 16.36 7.31
C ASN A 165 6.30 17.51 7.92
N TYR A 166 6.88 17.28 9.10
CA TYR A 166 7.69 18.27 9.82
C TYR A 166 9.12 18.44 9.27
N ARG A 167 9.54 17.64 8.29
CA ARG A 167 10.83 17.77 7.60
C ARG A 167 10.70 18.48 6.26
N VAL A 168 9.84 17.98 5.38
CA VAL A 168 9.60 18.55 4.04
C VAL A 168 8.11 18.52 3.73
N LYS A 169 7.44 19.66 3.89
CA LYS A 169 5.99 19.82 3.75
C LYS A 169 5.45 19.27 2.42
N GLU A 170 6.20 19.45 1.34
CA GLU A 170 5.82 19.07 -0.02
C GLU A 170 5.89 17.55 -0.26
N ILE A 171 6.62 16.82 0.59
CA ILE A 171 6.76 15.36 0.48
C ILE A 171 5.81 14.72 1.49
N LEU A 172 4.52 14.72 1.17
CA LEU A 172 3.46 14.18 2.02
C LEU A 172 2.55 13.26 1.21
N ASP A 173 2.36 12.03 1.70
CA ASP A 173 1.38 11.10 1.16
C ASP A 173 0.02 11.35 1.81
N THR A 174 -0.87 12.03 1.08
CA THR A 174 -2.24 12.31 1.52
C THR A 174 -3.23 11.22 1.09
N GLU A 175 -2.80 10.21 0.33
CA GLU A 175 -3.68 9.17 -0.18
C GLU A 175 -3.85 8.05 0.85
N ALA A 176 -5.09 7.77 1.22
CA ALA A 176 -5.47 6.59 1.98
C ALA A 176 -5.94 5.47 1.05
N SER A 177 -5.36 4.28 1.24
CA SER A 177 -5.74 3.04 0.55
C SER A 177 -6.65 2.21 1.45
N ILE A 178 -7.77 1.76 0.92
CA ILE A 178 -8.86 1.18 1.71
C ILE A 178 -9.27 -0.16 1.11
N LEU A 179 -9.45 -1.16 1.97
CA LEU A 179 -10.04 -2.45 1.67
C LEU A 179 -11.23 -2.68 2.60
N GLN A 180 -12.33 -3.21 2.06
CA GLN A 180 -13.43 -3.73 2.87
C GLN A 180 -13.82 -5.11 2.36
N VAL A 181 -14.05 -6.03 3.30
CA VAL A 181 -14.64 -7.33 3.02
C VAL A 181 -16.07 -7.38 3.56
N ARG A 182 -16.98 -7.96 2.79
CA ARG A 182 -18.40 -8.10 3.14
C ARG A 182 -18.82 -9.56 3.06
N SER A 183 -19.68 -9.98 3.97
CA SER A 183 -20.34 -11.29 3.92
C SER A 183 -21.12 -11.42 2.61
N LYS A 184 -20.94 -12.53 1.89
CA LYS A 184 -21.70 -12.82 0.68
C LYS A 184 -23.17 -13.16 1.01
N ALA A 185 -23.47 -13.57 2.24
CA ALA A 185 -24.80 -14.01 2.63
C ALA A 185 -25.78 -12.84 2.82
N ASP A 186 -25.32 -11.72 3.38
CA ASP A 186 -26.16 -10.59 3.76
C ASP A 186 -25.57 -9.21 3.39
N GLY A 187 -24.40 -9.19 2.74
CA GLY A 187 -23.73 -7.95 2.31
C GLY A 187 -23.13 -7.13 3.44
N LYS A 188 -23.21 -7.58 4.71
CA LYS A 188 -22.69 -6.82 5.84
C LYS A 188 -21.16 -6.83 5.87
N PRO A 189 -20.50 -5.70 6.15
CA PRO A 189 -19.05 -5.67 6.34
C PRO A 189 -18.56 -6.62 7.44
N ILE A 190 -17.53 -7.39 7.12
CA ILE A 190 -16.78 -8.25 8.06
C ILE A 190 -15.63 -7.44 8.68
N ALA A 191 -14.91 -6.69 7.85
CA ALA A 191 -13.80 -5.84 8.26
C ALA A 191 -13.55 -4.72 7.25
N THR A 192 -13.00 -3.62 7.74
CA THR A 192 -12.52 -2.47 6.94
C THR A 192 -11.10 -2.14 7.36
N LEU A 193 -10.16 -2.19 6.41
CA LEU A 193 -8.76 -1.83 6.61
C LEU A 193 -8.46 -0.52 5.88
N THR A 194 -7.93 0.47 6.61
CA THR A 194 -7.47 1.75 6.08
C THR A 194 -5.97 1.89 6.29
N ASN A 195 -5.24 2.12 5.20
CA ASN A 195 -3.82 2.44 5.20
C ASN A 195 -3.61 3.92 4.91
N PHE A 196 -3.03 4.64 5.87
CA PHE A 196 -2.78 6.08 5.78
C PHE A 196 -1.54 6.45 6.62
N ALA A 197 -0.67 7.31 6.10
CA ALA A 197 0.58 7.70 6.79
C ALA A 197 0.33 8.85 7.77
N CYS A 198 0.30 8.55 9.07
CA CYS A 198 0.27 9.56 10.14
C CYS A 198 0.62 8.91 11.49
N HIS A 199 1.65 9.42 12.17
CA HIS A 199 1.96 9.01 13.54
C HIS A 199 0.77 9.26 14.48
N PRO A 200 0.30 8.28 15.27
CA PRO A 200 -0.65 8.49 16.36
C PRO A 200 0.02 9.19 17.55
N GLU A 201 0.18 10.50 17.38
CA GLU A 201 0.95 11.39 18.26
C GLU A 201 0.17 12.66 18.66
N VAL A 202 -1.17 12.63 18.65
CA VAL A 202 -1.95 13.78 19.13
C VAL A 202 -1.79 13.94 20.65
N LEU A 203 -1.69 12.81 21.36
CA LEU A 203 -1.84 12.70 22.81
C LEU A 203 -0.56 12.27 23.51
N ASN A 204 0.40 13.20 23.62
CA ASN A 204 1.55 13.07 24.52
C ASN A 204 1.15 13.19 26.00
N ASN A 205 0.57 12.11 26.54
CA ASN A 205 0.02 12.03 27.89
C ASN A 205 0.66 10.88 28.71
N ASP A 206 0.08 10.60 29.88
CA ASP A 206 0.44 9.52 30.82
C ASP A 206 -0.62 8.40 30.91
N GLN A 207 -1.58 8.37 29.97
CA GLN A 207 -2.64 7.39 29.86
C GLN A 207 -2.37 6.43 28.71
N LEU A 208 -2.83 5.19 28.84
CA LEU A 208 -2.90 4.28 27.70
C LEU A 208 -4.05 4.71 26.79
N THR A 209 -3.75 4.86 25.50
CA THR A 209 -4.73 5.19 24.45
C THR A 209 -4.19 4.75 23.10
N ALA A 210 -5.08 4.31 22.21
CA ALA A 210 -4.74 4.08 20.81
C ALA A 210 -4.58 5.39 20.01
N ASP A 211 -4.76 6.58 20.63
CA ASP A 211 -4.74 7.92 20.00
C ASP A 211 -5.85 8.06 18.95
N PHE A 212 -5.70 8.88 17.90
CA PHE A 212 -6.73 9.05 16.87
C PHE A 212 -7.26 7.73 16.26
N PRO A 213 -6.49 6.62 16.14
CA PRO A 213 -7.01 5.31 15.80
C PRO A 213 -8.21 4.85 16.64
N HIS A 214 -8.26 5.18 17.94
CA HIS A 214 -9.39 4.86 18.82
C HIS A 214 -10.73 5.31 18.22
N TRP A 215 -10.81 6.60 17.88
CA TRP A 215 -12.03 7.19 17.32
C TRP A 215 -12.27 6.75 15.88
N PHE A 216 -11.23 6.46 15.11
CA PHE A 216 -11.39 5.81 13.80
C PHE A 216 -12.14 4.48 13.95
N TYR A 217 -11.74 3.64 14.91
CA TYR A 217 -12.41 2.37 15.16
C TYR A 217 -13.87 2.56 15.54
N GLN A 218 -14.16 3.43 16.50
CA GLN A 218 -15.52 3.69 16.96
C GLN A 218 -16.44 4.17 15.83
N VAL A 219 -15.98 5.10 15.00
CA VAL A 219 -16.80 5.67 13.92
C VAL A 219 -17.05 4.64 12.81
N VAL A 220 -16.04 3.85 12.42
CA VAL A 220 -16.20 2.80 11.40
C VAL A 220 -17.13 1.69 11.91
N GLU A 221 -16.91 1.20 13.14
CA GLU A 221 -17.69 0.11 13.72
C GLU A 221 -19.14 0.50 14.00
N SER A 222 -19.39 1.68 14.58
CA SER A 222 -20.75 2.18 14.86
C SER A 222 -21.58 2.39 13.60
N ARG A 223 -20.94 2.61 12.45
CA ARG A 223 -21.59 2.72 11.13
C ARG A 223 -21.66 1.41 10.37
N GLY A 224 -21.38 0.29 11.05
CA GLY A 224 -21.50 -1.05 10.47
C GLY A 224 -20.35 -1.46 9.55
N GLY A 225 -19.17 -0.84 9.66
CA GLY A 225 -17.98 -1.13 8.85
C GLY A 225 -17.27 -2.46 9.16
N GLY A 226 -17.82 -3.28 10.06
CA GLY A 226 -17.17 -4.51 10.53
C GLY A 226 -15.98 -4.19 11.44
N VAL A 227 -15.08 -5.14 11.66
CA VAL A 227 -13.85 -4.90 12.43
C VAL A 227 -13.01 -3.83 11.72
N ALA A 228 -12.84 -2.67 12.35
CA ALA A 228 -12.05 -1.58 11.81
C ALA A 228 -10.55 -1.86 12.03
N ILE A 229 -9.70 -1.62 11.03
CA ILE A 229 -8.26 -1.81 11.10
C ILE A 229 -7.59 -0.57 10.52
N PHE A 230 -6.78 0.10 11.32
CA PHE A 230 -5.94 1.22 10.87
C PHE A 230 -4.51 0.71 10.80
N VAL A 231 -3.82 0.93 9.69
CA VAL A 231 -2.42 0.55 9.53
C VAL A 231 -1.63 1.68 8.91
N ASN A 232 -0.44 1.93 9.43
CA ASN A 232 0.31 3.10 9.03
C ASN A 232 0.99 2.94 7.66
N GLY A 233 1.16 4.08 6.98
CA GLY A 233 1.89 4.20 5.72
C GLY A 233 3.38 4.50 5.92
N ALA A 234 4.00 5.15 4.93
CA ALA A 234 5.36 5.69 5.04
C ALA A 234 5.34 6.99 5.86
N LEU A 235 5.42 6.85 7.19
CA LEU A 235 5.30 7.96 8.14
C LEU A 235 6.63 8.58 8.59
N GLY A 236 7.76 8.03 8.15
CA GLY A 236 9.09 8.53 8.50
C GLY A 236 9.26 10.00 8.10
N GLY A 237 10.20 10.72 8.71
CA GLY A 237 10.31 12.16 8.48
C GLY A 237 9.27 12.96 9.28
N MET A 238 8.83 12.41 10.42
CA MET A 238 7.86 13.03 11.31
C MET A 238 6.56 13.38 10.57
N VAL A 239 5.98 12.43 9.82
CA VAL A 239 4.61 12.61 9.30
C VAL A 239 3.66 12.41 10.47
N SER A 240 3.33 13.51 11.12
CA SER A 240 2.59 13.52 12.39
C SER A 240 1.30 14.35 12.24
N PRO A 241 0.39 14.29 13.22
CA PRO A 241 -0.88 14.99 13.12
C PRO A 241 -0.67 16.50 13.02
N ALA A 242 -1.33 17.13 12.05
CA ALA A 242 -1.23 18.56 11.82
C ALA A 242 -1.52 19.35 13.11
N ALA A 243 -0.80 20.45 13.30
CA ALA A 243 -1.07 21.34 14.42
C ALA A 243 -2.46 21.99 14.24
N ASP A 244 -3.18 22.16 15.33
CA ASP A 244 -4.39 22.99 15.36
C ASP A 244 -4.01 24.37 15.91
N PRO A 245 -3.92 25.42 15.06
CA PRO A 245 -3.49 26.75 15.49
C PRO A 245 -4.51 27.41 16.43
N ASN A 246 -5.75 26.91 16.48
CA ASN A 246 -6.80 27.43 17.35
C ASN A 246 -6.96 26.60 18.64
N SER A 247 -6.19 25.52 18.81
CA SER A 247 -6.27 24.70 20.01
C SER A 247 -5.70 25.45 21.22
N THR A 248 -6.51 25.51 22.27
CA THR A 248 -6.12 26.02 23.60
C THR A 248 -5.83 24.88 24.57
N ALA A 249 -5.95 23.63 24.12
CA ALA A 249 -5.69 22.46 24.95
C ALA A 249 -4.20 22.41 25.34
N PRO A 250 -3.87 21.95 26.55
CA PRO A 250 -2.49 21.67 26.91
C PRO A 250 -1.86 20.69 25.91
N LYS A 251 -0.58 20.90 25.58
CA LYS A 251 0.17 20.01 24.68
C LYS A 251 0.02 18.56 25.14
N GLY A 252 -0.39 17.68 24.23
CA GLY A 252 -0.55 16.25 24.49
C GLY A 252 -1.86 15.85 25.21
N ARG A 253 -2.77 16.79 25.47
CA ARG A 253 -4.09 16.53 26.07
C ARG A 253 -5.25 17.01 25.18
N ASP A 254 -5.00 17.13 23.88
CA ASP A 254 -6.00 17.58 22.90
C ASP A 254 -6.86 16.42 22.39
N TRP A 255 -7.71 15.91 23.28
CA TRP A 255 -8.63 14.79 23.01
C TRP A 255 -9.59 15.10 21.86
N ALA A 256 -10.07 16.34 21.79
CA ALA A 256 -10.98 16.78 20.72
C ALA A 256 -10.30 16.74 19.34
N ARG A 257 -9.01 17.09 19.25
CA ARG A 257 -8.25 16.95 17.99
C ARG A 257 -8.04 15.49 17.61
N ALA A 258 -7.74 14.62 18.57
CA ALA A 258 -7.56 13.20 18.32
C ALA A 258 -8.87 12.56 17.82
N GLU A 259 -9.99 12.89 18.47
CA GLU A 259 -11.34 12.51 18.02
C GLU A 259 -11.64 13.02 16.62
N ARG A 260 -11.40 14.31 16.37
CA ARG A 260 -11.65 14.93 15.08
C ARG A 260 -10.85 14.24 13.96
N TYR A 261 -9.57 13.96 14.18
CA TYR A 261 -8.72 13.32 13.17
C TYR A 261 -9.11 11.87 12.93
N GLY A 262 -9.38 11.08 13.98
CA GLY A 262 -9.91 9.72 13.83
C GLY A 262 -11.24 9.71 13.07
N THR A 263 -12.12 10.66 13.39
CA THR A 263 -13.42 10.85 12.72
C THR A 263 -13.28 11.25 11.26
N ILE A 264 -12.36 12.16 10.91
CA ILE A 264 -12.11 12.56 9.53
C ILE A 264 -11.62 11.37 8.71
N ILE A 265 -10.65 10.61 9.25
CA ILE A 265 -10.12 9.41 8.56
C ILE A 265 -11.24 8.38 8.35
N ALA A 266 -12.07 8.13 9.37
CA ALA A 266 -13.18 7.20 9.28
C ALA A 266 -14.25 7.64 8.27
N ASN A 267 -14.64 8.92 8.28
CA ASN A 267 -15.60 9.47 7.33
C ASN A 267 -15.08 9.33 5.90
N LYS A 268 -13.83 9.74 5.63
CA LYS A 268 -13.22 9.61 4.30
C LYS A 268 -13.12 8.16 3.85
N THR A 269 -12.83 7.25 4.78
CA THR A 269 -12.83 5.80 4.53
C THR A 269 -14.19 5.31 4.06
N LEU A 270 -15.25 5.60 4.82
CA LEU A 270 -16.61 5.14 4.52
C LEU A 270 -17.19 5.82 3.26
N GLU A 271 -16.90 7.10 3.05
CA GLU A 271 -17.26 7.85 1.83
C GLU A 271 -16.67 7.20 0.58
N ALA A 272 -15.38 6.84 0.62
CA ALA A 272 -14.70 6.21 -0.51
C ALA A 272 -15.27 4.81 -0.82
N LEU A 273 -15.65 4.05 0.21
CA LEU A 273 -16.24 2.72 0.07
C LEU A 273 -17.68 2.72 -0.46
N ALA A 274 -18.40 3.83 -0.38
CA ALA A 274 -19.77 3.94 -0.88
C ALA A 274 -19.87 3.64 -2.40
N ASN A 275 -18.80 3.92 -3.15
CA ASN A 275 -18.73 3.72 -4.60
C ASN A 275 -17.83 2.53 -5.00
N ALA A 276 -17.30 1.77 -4.03
CA ALA A 276 -16.41 0.67 -4.31
C ALA A 276 -17.16 -0.51 -4.97
N GLN A 277 -16.53 -1.12 -5.96
CA GLN A 277 -17.02 -2.36 -6.58
C GLN A 277 -16.56 -3.56 -5.74
N PHE A 278 -17.49 -4.46 -5.45
CA PHE A 278 -17.23 -5.65 -4.64
C PHE A 278 -17.27 -6.90 -5.51
N THR A 279 -16.28 -7.78 -5.35
CA THR A 279 -16.16 -9.03 -6.09
C THR A 279 -15.70 -10.16 -5.16
N ASP A 280 -16.10 -11.40 -5.43
CA ASP A 280 -15.56 -12.61 -4.79
C ASP A 280 -14.57 -13.36 -5.69
N SER A 281 -14.47 -12.94 -6.96
CA SER A 281 -13.52 -13.48 -7.94
C SER A 281 -12.22 -12.71 -7.86
N VAL A 282 -11.33 -13.15 -6.97
CA VAL A 282 -10.00 -12.54 -6.77
C VAL A 282 -8.90 -13.57 -6.85
N THR A 283 -7.72 -13.11 -7.27
CA THR A 283 -6.47 -13.86 -7.17
C THR A 283 -5.70 -13.38 -5.94
N LEU A 284 -4.95 -14.30 -5.33
CA LEU A 284 -3.99 -14.00 -4.27
C LEU A 284 -2.60 -14.42 -4.74
N GLU A 285 -1.68 -13.46 -4.78
CA GLU A 285 -0.25 -13.71 -4.96
C GLU A 285 0.50 -13.17 -3.76
N HIS A 286 1.48 -13.93 -3.29
CA HIS A 286 2.31 -13.57 -2.16
C HIS A 286 3.75 -13.97 -2.43
N PHE A 287 4.63 -13.00 -2.29
CA PHE A 287 6.07 -13.19 -2.32
C PHE A 287 6.68 -12.52 -1.09
N SER A 288 7.74 -13.10 -0.55
CA SER A 288 8.53 -12.49 0.51
C SER A 288 10.01 -12.73 0.28
N THR A 289 10.84 -11.85 0.83
CA THR A 289 12.29 -12.00 0.85
C THR A 289 12.83 -11.53 2.18
N THR A 290 13.89 -12.19 2.64
CA THR A 290 14.66 -11.81 3.83
C THR A 290 15.94 -11.14 3.38
N TYR A 291 16.34 -10.07 4.04
CA TYR A 291 17.58 -9.38 3.73
C TYR A 291 18.25 -8.91 5.03
N THR A 292 19.55 -8.67 4.93
CA THR A 292 20.39 -8.38 6.10
C THR A 292 21.16 -7.10 5.88
N VAL A 293 21.21 -6.25 6.90
CA VAL A 293 21.95 -4.99 6.89
C VAL A 293 22.89 -4.90 8.10
N PRO A 294 24.03 -4.19 7.99
CA PRO A 294 24.84 -3.88 9.15
C PRO A 294 24.05 -3.05 10.16
N LEU A 295 24.16 -3.39 11.44
CA LEU A 295 23.80 -2.50 12.52
C LEU A 295 24.93 -1.48 12.67
N GLU A 296 24.70 -0.25 12.20
CA GLU A 296 25.69 0.84 12.24
C GLU A 296 25.50 1.73 13.49
N ASN A 297 24.30 1.72 14.08
CA ASN A 297 23.96 2.58 15.20
C ASN A 297 24.61 2.11 16.51
N GLU A 298 25.64 2.83 16.95
CA GLU A 298 26.38 2.54 18.18
C GLU A 298 25.50 2.64 19.44
N GLN A 299 24.49 3.51 19.47
CA GLN A 299 23.57 3.59 20.62
C GLN A 299 22.72 2.32 20.72
N PHE A 300 22.23 1.81 19.59
CA PHE A 300 21.50 0.54 19.56
C PHE A 300 22.40 -0.64 19.92
N LYS A 301 23.67 -0.68 19.46
CA LYS A 301 24.64 -1.69 19.90
C LYS A 301 24.86 -1.68 21.41
N MET A 302 25.03 -0.49 22.00
CA MET A 302 25.17 -0.34 23.44
C MET A 302 23.90 -0.77 24.18
N ALA A 303 22.71 -0.40 23.67
CA ALA A 303 21.43 -0.79 24.24
C ALA A 303 21.23 -2.32 24.21
N LEU A 304 21.59 -2.97 23.10
CA LEU A 304 21.60 -4.43 22.97
C LEU A 304 22.60 -5.06 23.95
N ALA A 305 23.83 -4.53 24.05
CA ALA A 305 24.85 -5.03 24.97
C ALA A 305 24.43 -4.91 26.45
N ALA A 306 23.71 -3.84 26.79
CA ALA A 306 23.16 -3.61 28.12
C ALA A 306 21.86 -4.37 28.42
N GLY A 307 21.28 -5.07 27.44
CA GLY A 307 20.00 -5.76 27.57
C GLY A 307 18.79 -4.82 27.66
N ILE A 308 18.92 -3.58 27.19
CA ILE A 308 17.82 -2.62 27.07
C ILE A 308 16.91 -3.02 25.91
N ILE A 309 17.49 -3.26 24.74
CA ILE A 309 16.82 -3.92 23.61
C ILE A 309 17.11 -5.42 23.73
N PRO A 310 16.10 -6.31 23.63
CA PRO A 310 16.34 -7.75 23.69
C PRO A 310 17.13 -8.22 22.46
N LYS A 311 18.03 -9.18 22.66
CA LYS A 311 18.73 -9.89 21.59
C LYS A 311 17.94 -11.12 21.16
N GLY A 312 18.00 -11.47 19.89
CA GLY A 312 17.45 -12.71 19.39
C GLY A 312 18.05 -13.12 18.03
N PRO A 313 17.52 -14.18 17.40
CA PRO A 313 18.07 -14.78 16.20
C PRO A 313 18.17 -13.85 14.98
N SER A 314 17.44 -12.73 14.98
CA SER A 314 17.52 -11.75 13.88
C SER A 314 18.78 -10.89 13.93
N LEU A 315 19.61 -10.97 14.98
CA LEU A 315 20.89 -10.28 15.09
C LEU A 315 22.06 -11.28 15.13
N GLU A 316 22.93 -11.22 14.13
CA GLU A 316 24.14 -12.06 14.06
C GLU A 316 25.33 -11.24 13.53
N ASN A 317 26.47 -11.28 14.23
CA ASN A 317 27.72 -10.61 13.83
C ASN A 317 27.53 -9.12 13.44
N ASP A 318 26.84 -8.35 14.29
CA ASP A 318 26.47 -6.94 14.05
C ASP A 318 25.68 -6.71 12.75
N LYS A 319 24.92 -7.72 12.31
CA LYS A 319 24.00 -7.59 11.20
C LYS A 319 22.60 -7.97 11.64
N ILE A 320 21.63 -7.16 11.22
CA ILE A 320 20.22 -7.36 11.48
C ILE A 320 19.58 -7.95 10.23
N THR A 321 18.93 -9.09 10.38
CA THR A 321 18.08 -9.73 9.38
C THR A 321 16.65 -9.27 9.55
N THR A 322 16.03 -8.81 8.46
CA THR A 322 14.62 -8.42 8.41
C THR A 322 13.95 -8.98 7.15
N GLU A 323 12.69 -8.62 6.90
CA GLU A 323 11.93 -9.13 5.77
C GLU A 323 10.94 -8.11 5.18
N SER A 324 10.56 -8.34 3.93
CA SER A 324 9.46 -7.63 3.28
C SER A 324 8.60 -8.59 2.49
N HIS A 325 7.31 -8.31 2.45
CA HIS A 325 6.29 -9.09 1.75
C HIS A 325 5.66 -8.23 0.67
N LEU A 326 5.49 -8.79 -0.52
CA LEU A 326 4.70 -8.25 -1.61
C LEU A 326 3.46 -9.13 -1.77
N ILE A 327 2.27 -8.52 -1.69
CA ILE A 327 0.99 -9.22 -1.73
C ILE A 327 0.13 -8.57 -2.81
N ARG A 328 -0.45 -9.37 -3.71
CA ARG A 328 -1.56 -8.91 -4.57
C ARG A 328 -2.82 -9.66 -4.19
N ILE A 329 -3.89 -8.92 -3.95
CA ILE A 329 -5.23 -9.46 -3.72
C ILE A 329 -6.22 -8.70 -4.60
N GLY A 330 -6.80 -9.39 -5.59
CA GLY A 330 -7.64 -8.74 -6.60
C GLY A 330 -6.89 -7.63 -7.34
N SER A 331 -7.43 -6.41 -7.33
CA SER A 331 -6.81 -5.25 -7.98
C SER A 331 -5.77 -4.55 -7.10
N ALA A 332 -5.70 -4.82 -5.80
CA ALA A 332 -4.79 -4.15 -4.88
C ALA A 332 -3.44 -4.84 -4.79
N VAL A 333 -2.41 -4.05 -4.49
CA VAL A 333 -1.07 -4.53 -4.18
C VAL A 333 -0.58 -3.92 -2.86
N MET A 334 0.08 -4.72 -2.03
CA MET A 334 0.54 -4.35 -0.69
C MET A 334 2.01 -4.66 -0.53
N PHE A 335 2.75 -3.81 0.18
CA PHE A 335 4.15 -4.02 0.53
C PHE A 335 4.38 -3.72 2.02
N THR A 336 5.05 -4.61 2.74
CA THR A 336 5.40 -4.40 4.16
C THR A 336 6.76 -3.73 4.31
N MET A 337 6.85 -2.79 5.24
CA MET A 337 8.06 -2.01 5.51
C MET A 337 8.47 -2.19 6.98
N PRO A 338 9.70 -2.64 7.28
CA PRO A 338 10.14 -3.04 8.63
C PRO A 338 10.57 -1.85 9.50
N GLY A 339 9.79 -0.78 9.55
CA GLY A 339 10.12 0.44 10.30
C GLY A 339 9.47 1.70 9.74
N GLU A 340 9.96 2.84 10.20
CA GLU A 340 9.43 4.18 9.89
C GLU A 340 10.04 4.74 8.59
N VAL A 341 9.47 4.35 7.45
CA VAL A 341 9.97 4.72 6.12
C VAL A 341 9.69 6.18 5.78
N LEU A 342 10.73 6.91 5.33
CA LEU A 342 10.58 8.28 4.84
C LEU A 342 9.57 8.40 3.68
N PRO A 343 8.85 9.53 3.53
CA PRO A 343 7.70 9.59 2.65
C PRO A 343 8.14 9.65 1.18
N ASN A 344 9.35 10.14 0.88
CA ASN A 344 9.93 10.08 -0.47
C ASN A 344 10.18 8.63 -0.93
N ILE A 345 10.65 7.76 -0.04
CA ILE A 345 10.78 6.31 -0.31
C ILE A 345 9.38 5.70 -0.49
N GLY A 346 8.42 6.06 0.36
CA GLY A 346 7.02 5.63 0.21
C GLY A 346 6.44 5.98 -1.16
N ILE A 347 6.59 7.22 -1.60
CA ILE A 347 6.15 7.68 -2.94
C ILE A 347 6.85 6.90 -4.05
N LEU A 348 8.16 6.66 -3.92
CA LEU A 348 8.91 5.82 -4.86
C LEU A 348 8.33 4.40 -4.94
N LEU A 349 8.04 3.77 -3.79
CA LEU A 349 7.45 2.44 -3.72
C LEU A 349 6.05 2.41 -4.35
N LYS A 350 5.18 3.39 -4.05
CA LYS A 350 3.87 3.51 -4.71
C LYS A 350 4.01 3.58 -6.23
N ASN A 351 4.93 4.39 -6.75
CA ASN A 351 5.17 4.50 -8.19
C ASN A 351 5.70 3.19 -8.80
N MET A 352 6.60 2.49 -8.11
CA MET A 352 7.12 1.18 -8.55
C MET A 352 6.02 0.11 -8.58
N MET A 353 5.08 0.16 -7.64
CA MET A 353 4.03 -0.85 -7.46
C MET A 353 2.75 -0.57 -8.26
N ALA A 354 2.50 0.68 -8.66
CA ALA A 354 1.29 1.08 -9.40
C ALA A 354 0.99 0.22 -10.66
N PRO A 355 1.98 -0.29 -11.42
CA PRO A 355 1.69 -1.21 -12.54
C PRO A 355 1.14 -2.58 -12.11
N TYR A 356 1.26 -2.95 -10.83
CA TYR A 356 0.94 -4.27 -10.29
C TYR A 356 -0.35 -4.29 -9.48
N GLY A 357 -0.88 -3.12 -9.10
CA GLY A 357 -2.15 -2.98 -8.40
C GLY A 357 -2.50 -1.53 -8.06
N ASP A 358 -3.80 -1.28 -7.94
CA ASP A 358 -4.40 -0.03 -7.47
C ASP A 358 -5.67 -0.38 -6.66
N PRO A 359 -5.77 0.02 -5.38
CA PRO A 359 -4.82 0.85 -4.63
C PRO A 359 -3.55 0.13 -4.19
N VAL A 360 -2.50 0.94 -3.95
CA VAL A 360 -1.24 0.49 -3.35
C VAL A 360 -1.30 0.69 -1.84
N PHE A 361 -1.08 -0.37 -1.07
CA PHE A 361 -0.94 -0.33 0.38
C PHE A 361 0.54 -0.41 0.76
N LEU A 362 1.00 0.53 1.58
CA LEU A 362 2.31 0.45 2.20
C LEU A 362 2.10 0.19 3.69
N ILE A 363 2.33 -1.06 4.12
CA ILE A 363 2.15 -1.48 5.50
C ILE A 363 3.43 -1.14 6.27
N GLY A 364 3.45 0.04 6.89
CA GLY A 364 4.51 0.49 7.79
C GLY A 364 4.56 -0.36 9.07
N LEU A 365 5.73 -0.38 9.71
CA LEU A 365 5.98 -1.15 10.94
C LEU A 365 5.58 -2.63 10.78
N GLY A 366 5.76 -3.15 9.56
CA GLY A 366 5.31 -4.45 9.13
C GLY A 366 6.40 -5.51 9.31
N ASN A 367 6.11 -6.48 10.17
CA ASN A 367 6.93 -7.62 10.57
C ASN A 367 8.19 -7.28 11.37
N ASP A 368 8.50 -6.00 11.59
CA ASP A 368 9.66 -5.54 12.35
C ASP A 368 9.53 -4.05 12.71
N GLU A 369 10.36 -3.61 13.65
CA GLU A 369 10.55 -2.22 14.05
C GLU A 369 12.05 -1.92 14.13
N LEU A 370 12.59 -1.35 13.05
CA LEU A 370 14.01 -0.99 12.93
C LEU A 370 14.26 0.52 13.09
N GLY A 371 13.26 1.26 13.57
CA GLY A 371 13.26 2.71 13.63
C GLY A 371 13.17 3.34 12.24
N TYR A 372 13.78 4.51 12.06
CA TYR A 372 13.68 5.25 10.80
C TYR A 372 14.43 4.58 9.66
N ILE A 373 13.76 4.53 8.50
CA ILE A 373 14.31 3.98 7.26
C ILE A 373 14.53 5.13 6.28
N LEU A 374 15.80 5.51 6.15
CA LEU A 374 16.26 6.59 5.27
C LEU A 374 16.95 6.02 4.02
N SER A 375 16.99 6.84 2.97
CA SER A 375 17.84 6.55 1.81
C SER A 375 19.29 6.91 2.16
N PRO A 376 20.31 6.29 1.52
CA PRO A 376 21.69 6.65 1.81
C PRO A 376 21.99 8.15 1.62
N PRO A 377 21.47 8.85 0.59
CA PRO A 377 21.62 10.31 0.49
C PRO A 377 20.96 11.07 1.65
N ASP A 378 19.76 10.69 2.07
CA ASP A 378 19.03 11.37 3.16
C ASP A 378 19.69 11.15 4.53
N TYR A 379 20.28 9.98 4.75
CA TYR A 379 20.89 9.60 6.03
C TYR A 379 21.97 10.58 6.51
N TYR A 380 22.70 11.20 5.58
CA TYR A 380 23.77 12.14 5.91
C TYR A 380 23.34 13.62 5.92
N LEU A 381 22.06 13.92 5.62
CA LEU A 381 21.55 15.28 5.71
C LEU A 381 21.26 15.65 7.17
N GLU A 382 21.70 16.85 7.58
CA GLU A 382 21.44 17.36 8.93
C GLU A 382 19.94 17.53 9.22
N LEU A 383 19.12 17.73 8.18
CA LEU A 383 17.67 17.76 8.26
C LEU A 383 17.08 16.53 8.98
N TYR A 384 17.73 15.37 8.83
CA TYR A 384 17.28 14.08 9.36
C TYR A 384 18.16 13.58 10.52
N SER A 385 18.81 14.48 11.27
CA SER A 385 19.72 14.10 12.35
C SER A 385 19.04 13.28 13.46
N TYR A 386 17.79 13.59 13.79
CA TYR A 386 16.97 12.81 14.73
C TYR A 386 16.63 11.42 14.16
N GLU A 387 16.09 11.36 12.95
CA GLU A 387 15.75 10.11 12.28
C GLU A 387 16.98 9.20 12.14
N ARG A 388 18.14 9.75 11.77
CA ARG A 388 19.42 9.03 11.76
C ARG A 388 19.75 8.44 13.13
N SER A 389 19.58 9.21 14.22
CA SER A 389 19.88 8.72 15.57
C SER A 389 19.01 7.54 16.00
N MET A 390 17.83 7.41 15.37
CA MET A 390 16.85 6.36 15.62
C MET A 390 16.76 5.37 14.45
N SER A 391 17.81 5.23 13.64
CA SER A 391 17.87 4.27 12.53
C SER A 391 18.90 3.19 12.81
N VAL A 392 18.68 1.95 12.34
CA VAL A 392 19.68 0.87 12.43
C VAL A 392 20.94 1.12 11.61
N GLY A 393 20.84 1.88 10.51
CA GLY A 393 22.00 2.19 9.66
C GLY A 393 21.65 2.76 8.29
N SER A 394 22.66 3.27 7.60
CA SER A 394 22.52 4.02 6.34
C SER A 394 22.00 3.22 5.15
N MET A 395 22.11 1.90 5.20
CA MET A 395 21.76 1.01 4.08
C MET A 395 20.37 0.38 4.15
N ILE A 396 19.62 0.57 5.25
CA ILE A 396 18.31 -0.10 5.43
C ILE A 396 17.28 0.29 4.35
N GLY A 397 17.17 1.58 4.00
CA GLY A 397 16.26 2.03 2.96
C GLY A 397 16.64 1.52 1.57
N HIS A 398 17.95 1.47 1.27
CA HIS A 398 18.43 0.88 0.02
C HIS A 398 18.08 -0.60 -0.07
N ALA A 399 18.39 -1.38 0.97
CA ALA A 399 18.12 -2.82 1.02
C ALA A 399 16.63 -3.13 0.85
N MET A 400 15.75 -2.39 1.54
CA MET A 400 14.30 -2.54 1.40
C MET A 400 13.80 -2.22 -0.02
N VAL A 401 14.31 -1.15 -0.66
CA VAL A 401 13.93 -0.83 -2.05
C VAL A 401 14.43 -1.90 -3.02
N GLN A 402 15.61 -2.50 -2.80
CA GLN A 402 16.08 -3.63 -3.60
C GLN A 402 15.20 -4.87 -3.41
N ALA A 403 14.80 -5.17 -2.17
CA ALA A 403 13.85 -6.23 -1.88
C ALA A 403 12.51 -6.00 -2.60
N ALA A 404 11.99 -4.78 -2.61
CA ALA A 404 10.79 -4.43 -3.38
C ALA A 404 10.98 -4.70 -4.89
N ARG A 405 12.11 -4.26 -5.47
CA ARG A 405 12.43 -4.50 -6.89
C ARG A 405 12.49 -6.00 -7.21
N GLU A 406 13.20 -6.77 -6.41
CA GLU A 406 13.33 -8.22 -6.56
C GLU A 406 11.96 -8.89 -6.53
N LEU A 407 11.13 -8.59 -5.53
CA LEU A 407 9.79 -9.18 -5.40
C LEU A 407 8.88 -8.80 -6.57
N LEU A 408 8.95 -7.56 -7.05
CA LEU A 408 8.16 -7.10 -8.19
C LEU A 408 8.50 -7.86 -9.48
N THR A 409 9.75 -8.32 -9.67
CA THR A 409 10.10 -9.16 -10.84
C THR A 409 9.37 -10.50 -10.88
N ARG A 410 8.86 -10.96 -9.73
CA ARG A 410 8.14 -12.23 -9.58
C ARG A 410 6.63 -12.08 -9.78
N MET A 411 6.12 -10.85 -9.71
CA MET A 411 4.72 -10.54 -9.95
C MET A 411 4.54 -10.09 -11.40
N THR A 412 3.53 -10.60 -12.09
CA THR A 412 3.22 -10.07 -13.43
C THR A 412 2.47 -8.76 -13.25
N PRO A 413 2.86 -7.63 -13.88
CA PRO A 413 2.06 -6.40 -13.85
C PRO A 413 0.61 -6.69 -14.24
N LEU A 414 -0.36 -6.00 -13.61
CA LEU A 414 -1.72 -6.08 -14.12
C LEU A 414 -1.70 -5.56 -15.55
N ALA A 415 -2.39 -6.27 -16.46
CA ALA A 415 -2.65 -5.73 -17.78
C ALA A 415 -3.35 -4.38 -17.56
N LYS A 416 -2.64 -3.26 -17.79
CA LYS A 416 -2.97 -1.90 -17.32
C LYS A 416 -4.49 -1.71 -17.15
N GLY A 417 -4.95 -1.96 -15.93
CA GLY A 417 -6.36 -2.07 -15.55
C GLY A 417 -6.99 -0.71 -15.28
N GLY A 418 -6.78 0.20 -16.22
CA GLY A 418 -7.41 1.51 -16.36
C GLY A 418 -7.38 2.00 -17.81
N SER A 419 -6.84 1.19 -18.72
CA SER A 419 -6.74 1.50 -20.14
C SER A 419 -7.09 0.31 -21.02
N GLY A 420 -7.42 -0.90 -20.52
CA GLY A 420 -7.82 -2.02 -21.39
C GLY A 420 -8.97 -1.68 -22.35
N GLY A 421 -10.01 -0.99 -21.87
CA GLY A 421 -11.09 -0.48 -22.72
C GLY A 421 -10.64 0.65 -23.66
N MET A 422 -9.89 1.63 -23.15
CA MET A 422 -9.44 2.79 -23.93
C MET A 422 -8.38 2.41 -24.98
N VAL A 423 -7.45 1.52 -24.65
CA VAL A 423 -6.42 0.96 -25.52
C VAL A 423 -7.07 0.06 -26.56
N ALA A 424 -8.00 -0.82 -26.18
CA ALA A 424 -8.72 -1.64 -27.16
C ALA A 424 -9.57 -0.76 -28.09
N GLU A 425 -10.18 0.31 -27.58
CA GLU A 425 -10.93 1.26 -28.40
C GLU A 425 -10.02 2.09 -29.30
N VAL A 426 -8.90 2.62 -28.79
CA VAL A 426 -7.89 3.31 -29.61
C VAL A 426 -7.32 2.37 -30.67
N GLU A 427 -6.96 1.14 -30.30
CA GLU A 427 -6.45 0.13 -31.22
C GLU A 427 -7.48 -0.19 -32.29
N LYS A 428 -8.73 -0.46 -31.90
CA LYS A 428 -9.84 -0.69 -32.83
C LYS A 428 -10.06 0.50 -33.76
N GLN A 429 -10.11 1.72 -33.24
CA GLN A 429 -10.34 2.92 -34.05
C GLN A 429 -9.16 3.24 -34.96
N LEU A 430 -7.93 2.99 -34.52
CA LEU A 430 -6.73 3.09 -35.37
C LEU A 430 -6.72 2.02 -36.47
N GLN A 431 -7.15 0.79 -36.18
CA GLN A 431 -7.34 -0.26 -37.19
C GLN A 431 -8.47 0.09 -38.17
N ASP A 432 -9.55 0.70 -37.70
CA ASP A 432 -10.61 1.22 -38.57
C ASP A 432 -10.11 2.42 -39.40
N TYR A 433 -9.27 3.28 -38.82
CA TYR A 433 -8.64 4.39 -39.52
C TYR A 433 -7.72 3.92 -40.66
N LEU A 434 -7.05 2.77 -40.52
CA LEU A 434 -6.27 2.18 -41.62
C LEU A 434 -7.09 1.92 -42.88
N LYS A 435 -8.39 1.67 -42.75
CA LYS A 435 -9.29 1.48 -43.91
C LYS A 435 -9.48 2.77 -44.72
N ARG A 436 -9.16 3.93 -44.15
CA ARG A 436 -9.19 5.25 -44.81
C ARG A 436 -7.91 5.54 -45.60
N PHE A 437 -6.89 4.69 -45.49
CA PHE A 437 -5.65 4.87 -46.21
C PHE A 437 -5.86 4.84 -47.74
N ARG A 438 -5.20 5.75 -48.45
CA ARG A 438 -5.25 5.88 -49.92
C ARG A 438 -3.84 5.65 -50.51
N PRO A 439 -3.51 4.41 -50.93
CA PRO A 439 -2.18 4.06 -51.45
C PRO A 439 -1.73 4.95 -52.61
N GLU A 440 -2.64 5.36 -53.49
CA GLU A 440 -2.40 6.23 -54.64
C GLU A 440 -1.98 7.64 -54.23
N ARG A 441 -2.42 8.11 -53.05
CA ARG A 441 -2.02 9.41 -52.49
C ARG A 441 -0.70 9.35 -51.75
N ALA A 442 -0.36 8.19 -51.18
CA ALA A 442 0.88 8.00 -50.43
C ALA A 442 2.13 7.93 -51.32
N GLY A 443 2.01 7.53 -52.59
CA GLY A 443 3.13 7.48 -53.54
C GLY A 443 4.33 6.67 -53.00
N GLN A 444 5.51 7.29 -52.97
CA GLN A 444 6.76 6.70 -52.44
C GLN A 444 7.03 7.05 -50.97
N LEU A 445 6.04 7.56 -50.23
CA LEU A 445 6.23 7.97 -48.84
C LEU A 445 6.70 6.81 -47.95
N LYS A 446 7.77 7.06 -47.19
CA LYS A 446 8.24 6.20 -46.11
C LYS A 446 8.36 6.99 -44.82
N VAL A 447 7.47 6.74 -43.88
CA VAL A 447 7.39 7.49 -42.61
C VAL A 447 6.80 6.65 -41.50
N THR A 448 7.26 6.90 -40.29
CA THR A 448 6.70 6.38 -39.04
C THR A 448 6.19 7.54 -38.19
N TYR A 449 4.89 7.50 -37.89
CA TYR A 449 4.24 8.38 -36.93
C TYR A 449 4.13 7.65 -35.59
N ARG A 450 4.45 8.32 -34.50
CA ARG A 450 4.19 7.85 -33.15
C ARG A 450 3.02 8.64 -32.55
N PHE A 451 1.96 7.95 -32.16
CA PHE A 451 0.91 8.50 -31.30
C PHE A 451 1.29 8.20 -29.85
N ALA A 452 1.74 9.20 -29.12
CA ALA A 452 2.13 9.10 -27.72
C ALA A 452 0.98 9.56 -26.83
N LEU A 453 0.17 8.60 -26.37
CA LEU A 453 -1.07 8.88 -25.65
C LEU A 453 -0.88 8.74 -24.14
N ASN A 454 -1.16 9.82 -23.41
CA ASN A 454 -0.89 9.94 -21.97
C ASN A 454 -1.52 8.81 -21.13
N ASP A 455 -2.66 8.29 -21.58
CA ASP A 455 -3.52 7.32 -20.91
C ASP A 455 -3.73 6.00 -21.71
N ALA A 456 -3.15 5.88 -22.91
CA ALA A 456 -3.23 4.65 -23.73
C ALA A 456 -1.86 4.11 -24.21
N GLY A 457 -0.76 4.83 -23.95
CA GLY A 457 0.58 4.43 -24.37
C GLY A 457 0.87 4.76 -25.83
N ASP A 458 1.91 4.13 -26.38
CA ASP A 458 2.41 4.43 -27.72
C ASP A 458 1.78 3.53 -28.80
N PHE A 459 1.48 4.13 -29.95
CA PHE A 459 1.11 3.43 -31.18
C PHE A 459 1.95 3.97 -32.34
N TYR A 460 2.38 3.07 -33.23
CA TYR A 460 3.26 3.40 -34.34
C TYR A 460 2.54 3.12 -35.65
N LEU A 461 2.23 4.17 -36.41
CA LEU A 461 1.72 4.07 -37.77
C LEU A 461 2.88 4.18 -38.75
N ARG A 462 3.13 3.11 -39.51
CA ARG A 462 4.18 3.06 -40.53
C ARG A 462 3.56 3.03 -41.91
N ILE A 463 3.98 3.97 -42.76
CA ILE A 463 3.65 4.00 -44.18
C ILE A 463 4.93 3.69 -44.94
N ALA A 464 4.89 2.66 -45.79
CA ALA A 464 5.96 2.32 -46.71
C ALA A 464 5.40 1.47 -47.86
N GLU A 465 5.95 1.63 -49.06
CA GLU A 465 5.62 0.78 -50.23
C GLU A 465 4.12 0.71 -50.53
N GLY A 466 3.42 1.85 -50.39
CA GLY A 466 1.97 1.93 -50.62
C GLY A 466 1.13 1.14 -49.61
N LYS A 467 1.67 0.84 -48.43
CA LYS A 467 0.95 0.17 -47.32
C LYS A 467 1.06 0.97 -46.04
N ALA A 468 0.01 0.93 -45.24
CA ALA A 468 -0.03 1.49 -43.89
C ALA A 468 -0.26 0.37 -42.86
N THR A 469 0.50 0.37 -41.77
CA THR A 469 0.38 -0.60 -40.67
C THR A 469 0.44 0.10 -39.33
N ILE A 470 -0.28 -0.43 -38.34
CA ILE A 470 -0.26 0.06 -36.97
C ILE A 470 0.18 -1.05 -36.03
N SER A 471 1.13 -0.75 -35.14
CA SER A 471 1.58 -1.66 -34.10
C SER A 471 1.83 -0.92 -32.78
N ARG A 472 1.89 -1.69 -31.70
CA ARG A 472 2.37 -1.20 -30.40
C ARG A 472 3.87 -1.35 -30.24
N ASP A 473 4.48 -2.25 -31.00
CA ASP A 473 5.92 -2.45 -31.02
C ASP A 473 6.58 -1.35 -31.85
N GLY A 474 7.56 -0.68 -31.26
CA GLY A 474 8.31 0.40 -31.88
C GLY A 474 9.26 1.09 -30.91
N SER A 475 10.10 1.98 -31.45
CA SER A 475 11.02 2.82 -30.68
C SER A 475 10.73 4.30 -30.95
N PRO A 476 10.72 5.18 -29.93
CA PRO A 476 10.64 6.63 -30.13
C PRO A 476 11.62 7.18 -31.18
N SER A 477 12.81 6.59 -31.29
CA SER A 477 13.85 7.03 -32.22
C SER A 477 13.56 6.75 -33.69
N GLU A 478 12.57 5.89 -34.00
CA GLU A 478 12.22 5.54 -35.37
C GLU A 478 11.18 6.48 -35.99
N ALA A 479 10.49 7.28 -35.14
CA ALA A 479 9.40 8.15 -35.54
C ALA A 479 9.92 9.49 -36.05
N GLN A 480 9.51 9.88 -37.27
CA GLN A 480 9.80 11.19 -37.84
C GLN A 480 8.82 12.27 -37.32
N VAL A 481 7.65 11.83 -36.84
CA VAL A 481 6.63 12.68 -36.24
C VAL A 481 6.08 12.00 -34.99
N THR A 482 6.02 12.74 -33.88
CA THR A 482 5.33 12.31 -32.66
C THR A 482 4.13 13.21 -32.39
N ILE A 483 2.95 12.60 -32.28
CA ILE A 483 1.68 13.27 -31.96
C ILE A 483 1.32 12.89 -30.53
N LYS A 484 1.33 13.87 -29.62
CA LYS A 484 1.01 13.71 -28.20
C LYS A 484 -0.39 14.22 -27.92
N ALA A 485 -1.19 13.43 -27.20
CA ALA A 485 -2.55 13.79 -26.80
C ALA A 485 -3.05 12.90 -25.65
N LYS A 486 -4.23 13.24 -25.10
CA LYS A 486 -5.05 12.25 -24.39
C LYS A 486 -5.72 11.31 -25.41
N ALA A 487 -5.95 10.05 -25.05
CA ALA A 487 -6.57 9.04 -25.91
C ALA A 487 -7.94 9.48 -26.42
N GLN A 488 -8.78 10.05 -25.56
CA GLN A 488 -10.11 10.53 -25.96
C GLN A 488 -10.04 11.63 -27.04
N VAL A 489 -9.06 12.53 -26.96
CA VAL A 489 -8.87 13.59 -27.97
C VAL A 489 -8.51 12.97 -29.33
N LEU A 490 -7.61 11.97 -29.34
CA LEU A 490 -7.31 11.24 -30.57
C LEU A 490 -8.54 10.51 -31.11
N LEU A 491 -9.31 9.82 -30.26
CA LEU A 491 -10.53 9.13 -30.66
C LEU A 491 -11.57 10.07 -31.29
N ASP A 492 -11.79 11.24 -30.70
CA ASP A 492 -12.74 12.21 -31.23
C ASP A 492 -12.26 12.77 -32.59
N VAL A 493 -10.96 12.91 -32.79
CA VAL A 493 -10.38 13.27 -34.09
C VAL A 493 -10.56 12.15 -35.13
N LEU A 494 -10.22 10.91 -34.79
CA LEU A 494 -10.35 9.76 -35.69
C LEU A 494 -11.82 9.50 -36.08
N THR A 495 -12.76 9.76 -35.18
CA THR A 495 -14.20 9.58 -35.41
C THR A 495 -14.89 10.82 -35.99
N GLY A 496 -14.17 11.91 -36.23
CA GLY A 496 -14.69 13.14 -36.83
C GLY A 496 -15.54 14.00 -35.88
N LYS A 497 -15.58 13.68 -34.57
CA LYS A 497 -16.23 14.49 -33.52
C LYS A 497 -15.42 15.74 -33.14
N ARG A 498 -14.12 15.74 -33.44
CA ARG A 498 -13.18 16.83 -33.18
C ARG A 498 -12.35 17.10 -34.43
N ASN A 499 -12.16 18.38 -34.77
CA ASN A 499 -11.25 18.78 -35.84
C ASN A 499 -9.80 18.72 -35.34
N ALA A 500 -8.91 18.08 -36.10
CA ALA A 500 -7.51 17.90 -35.72
C ALA A 500 -6.73 19.23 -35.61
N LEU A 501 -7.00 20.18 -36.50
CA LEU A 501 -6.33 21.47 -36.53
C LEU A 501 -6.78 22.35 -35.35
N ASP A 502 -8.07 22.31 -35.00
CA ASP A 502 -8.58 23.02 -33.83
C ASP A 502 -8.01 22.46 -32.52
N ALA A 503 -7.95 21.13 -32.40
CA ALA A 503 -7.35 20.46 -31.24
C ALA A 503 -5.85 20.78 -31.10
N TYR A 504 -5.13 20.91 -32.21
CA TYR A 504 -3.74 21.37 -32.22
C TYR A 504 -3.61 22.84 -31.77
N ASN A 505 -4.44 23.74 -32.33
CA ASN A 505 -4.41 25.17 -32.00
C ASN A 505 -4.75 25.44 -30.52
N LEU A 506 -5.55 24.59 -29.89
CA LEU A 506 -5.92 24.66 -28.47
C LEU A 506 -4.91 23.94 -27.54
N GLY A 507 -3.86 23.32 -28.09
CA GLY A 507 -2.84 22.60 -27.32
C GLY A 507 -3.30 21.24 -26.78
N GLU A 508 -4.43 20.71 -27.24
CA GLU A 508 -4.92 19.36 -26.90
C GLU A 508 -4.15 18.27 -27.66
N ILE A 509 -3.62 18.62 -28.84
CA ILE A 509 -2.67 17.84 -29.62
C ILE A 509 -1.37 18.63 -29.72
N VAL A 510 -0.25 17.97 -29.40
CA VAL A 510 1.10 18.52 -29.59
C VAL A 510 1.81 17.68 -30.64
N VAL A 511 2.37 18.33 -31.67
CA VAL A 511 3.14 17.67 -32.72
C VAL A 511 4.62 17.99 -32.53
N GLU A 512 5.45 16.97 -32.48
CA GLU A 512 6.91 17.06 -32.47
C GLU A 512 7.47 16.40 -33.74
N GLY A 513 8.52 16.99 -34.33
CA GLY A 513 9.10 16.53 -35.60
C GLY A 513 8.56 17.30 -36.80
N ASP A 514 8.40 16.62 -37.94
CA ASP A 514 8.01 17.26 -39.20
C ASP A 514 6.49 17.54 -39.26
N ILE A 515 6.12 18.82 -39.12
CA ILE A 515 4.73 19.28 -39.16
C ILE A 515 4.09 19.07 -40.54
N GLY A 516 4.87 19.16 -41.63
CA GLY A 516 4.39 18.90 -42.98
C GLY A 516 3.97 17.45 -43.14
N LEU A 517 4.77 16.51 -42.61
CA LEU A 517 4.40 15.09 -42.55
C LEU A 517 3.19 14.85 -41.65
N ALA A 518 3.03 15.58 -40.55
CA ALA A 518 1.84 15.50 -39.69
C ALA A 518 0.57 15.92 -40.43
N GLN A 519 0.61 17.01 -41.21
CA GLN A 519 -0.50 17.46 -42.05
C GLN A 519 -0.79 16.48 -43.20
N TYR A 520 0.25 15.89 -43.76
CA TYR A 520 0.14 14.90 -44.83
C TYR A 520 -0.69 13.67 -44.41
N LEU A 521 -0.70 13.33 -43.12
CA LEU A 521 -1.53 12.27 -42.56
C LEU A 521 -3.03 12.49 -42.83
N LEU A 522 -3.50 13.74 -42.85
CA LEU A 522 -4.90 14.09 -43.16
C LEU A 522 -5.22 13.96 -44.66
N TYR A 523 -4.21 14.03 -45.53
CA TYR A 523 -4.38 13.89 -46.97
C TYR A 523 -4.40 12.42 -47.43
N VAL A 524 -3.56 11.59 -46.81
CA VAL A 524 -3.42 10.16 -47.17
C VAL A 524 -4.41 9.24 -46.46
N PHE A 525 -5.13 9.73 -45.45
CA PHE A 525 -6.22 9.02 -44.78
C PHE A 525 -7.50 9.84 -44.86
N GLU A 526 -8.43 9.43 -45.73
CA GLU A 526 -9.74 10.05 -45.93
C GLU A 526 -10.89 9.05 -45.83
#